data_AF-A0AAN9I4I6-F1
#
_entry.id   AF-A0AAN9I4I6-F1
#
_cell.length_a   1.000
_cell.length_b   1.000
_cell.length_c   1.000
_cell.angle_alpha   90.00
_cell.angle_beta   90.00
_cell.angle_gamma   90.00
#
_symmetry.space_group_name_H-M   'P 1'
#
loop_
_entity.id
_entity.type
_entity.pdbx_description
1 polymer ?
#
loop_
_entity_poly.entity_id
_entity_poly.type
_entity_poly.pdbx_seq_one_letter_code
_entity_poly.pdbx_strand_id
1 'polypeptide(L)'
;MERPVYDSLVKPPYDAADDDSAVSDCESGVSGGDVPFDEGDDLIRSRFVRSLMSCGLKPDDVAICRNNCSSVMARARVQSFQIFARAASTLRNGNANVKYAWYGASGKEEIADIIQHGFGHAHSHGLHLSPQDSPLESVNSSVVDKEGLRHLLLCRVILGNTEMVPRGSNQCRSSSEEYDSGVDDLLDPKEYVIWSNRINTHVLPEYVLSFRPSSLKGHEKIGEPLRPSSPWMPFPALISVISKILPPPDVAFIAKFHKDYREKRISRNELIQNVRRIAGDKLLVSVIKSFRAKKIPASFKQTR
;
A
#
# COMPACT_ATOMS: atom_id res chain seq x y z
N MET A 1 -17.08 -21.14 -54.88
CA MET A 1 -17.07 -21.12 -53.40
C MET A 1 -18.06 -20.02 -53.01
N GLU A 2 -19.36 -20.30 -53.07
CA GLU A 2 -20.19 -20.80 -51.95
C GLU A 2 -20.12 -19.89 -50.72
N ARG A 3 -21.20 -19.34 -50.14
CA ARG A 3 -22.61 -19.02 -50.49
C ARG A 3 -23.09 -18.13 -49.32
N PRO A 4 -24.00 -17.15 -49.53
CA PRO A 4 -24.58 -16.36 -48.43
C PRO A 4 -26.09 -16.63 -48.20
N VAL A 5 -26.59 -16.07 -47.09
CA VAL A 5 -28.00 -15.67 -46.76
C VAL A 5 -29.04 -16.78 -46.41
N TYR A 6 -29.64 -16.74 -45.21
CA TYR A 6 -30.99 -16.18 -44.93
C TYR A 6 -31.52 -16.53 -43.53
N ASP A 7 -32.14 -15.48 -42.96
CA ASP A 7 -33.13 -15.46 -41.89
C ASP A 7 -34.38 -16.31 -42.23
N SER A 8 -35.03 -16.91 -41.24
CA SER A 8 -36.41 -17.44 -41.33
C SER A 8 -37.00 -17.72 -39.95
N LEU A 9 -37.93 -16.85 -39.57
CA LEU A 9 -38.95 -16.97 -38.52
C LEU A 9 -39.79 -18.26 -38.61
N VAL A 10 -39.92 -19.03 -37.52
CA VAL A 10 -41.15 -19.73 -37.10
C VAL A 10 -41.15 -19.97 -35.57
N LYS A 11 -42.25 -19.62 -34.89
CA LYS A 11 -42.72 -20.14 -33.58
C LYS A 11 -44.26 -20.31 -33.71
N PRO A 12 -44.96 -21.10 -32.86
CA PRO A 12 -44.74 -22.45 -32.33
C PRO A 12 -45.99 -23.34 -32.60
N PRO A 13 -46.20 -24.47 -31.88
CA PRO A 13 -47.32 -24.43 -30.93
C PRO A 13 -47.02 -25.06 -29.57
N TYR A 14 -47.89 -24.68 -28.63
CA TYR A 14 -48.01 -25.07 -27.23
C TYR A 14 -47.95 -26.58 -26.99
N ASP A 15 -47.35 -26.98 -25.86
CA ASP A 15 -48.08 -27.72 -24.83
C ASP A 15 -47.39 -27.62 -23.46
N ALA A 16 -48.23 -27.52 -22.44
CA ALA A 16 -47.91 -27.28 -21.04
C ALA A 16 -47.50 -28.56 -20.32
N ALA A 17 -46.52 -28.46 -19.42
CA ALA A 17 -46.42 -29.30 -18.24
C ALA A 17 -45.58 -28.56 -17.18
N ASP A 18 -46.24 -28.26 -16.06
CA ASP A 18 -45.62 -27.87 -14.80
C ASP A 18 -44.57 -28.90 -14.38
N ASP A 19 -43.40 -28.44 -13.97
CA ASP A 19 -42.57 -29.19 -13.02
C ASP A 19 -41.88 -28.21 -12.07
N ASP A 20 -42.58 -27.97 -10.96
CA ASP A 20 -42.09 -27.43 -9.70
C ASP A 20 -40.95 -28.32 -9.19
N SER A 21 -39.74 -28.13 -9.71
CA SER A 21 -38.55 -28.71 -9.08
C SER A 21 -37.99 -27.72 -8.07
N ALA A 22 -38.38 -27.97 -6.82
CA ALA A 22 -37.91 -27.31 -5.62
C ALA A 22 -36.41 -27.05 -5.66
N VAL A 23 -36.05 -25.76 -5.58
CA VAL A 23 -34.73 -25.32 -5.14
C VAL A 23 -34.51 -25.89 -3.74
N SER A 24 -33.72 -26.96 -3.67
CA SER A 24 -33.33 -27.59 -2.41
C SER A 24 -32.39 -26.65 -1.67
N ASP A 25 -32.92 -25.97 -0.65
CA ASP A 25 -32.15 -25.30 0.38
C ASP A 25 -31.34 -26.34 1.16
N CYS A 26 -30.10 -26.57 0.74
CA CYS A 26 -29.13 -27.31 1.53
C CYS A 26 -28.55 -26.38 2.60
N GLU A 27 -29.31 -26.20 3.69
CA GLU A 27 -28.74 -25.90 5.00
C GLU A 27 -27.98 -27.14 5.51
N SER A 28 -26.69 -27.24 5.18
CA SER A 28 -25.79 -28.14 5.88
C SER A 28 -24.96 -27.35 6.88
N GLY A 29 -25.46 -27.35 8.12
CA GLY A 29 -24.66 -27.05 9.30
C GLY A 29 -23.50 -28.03 9.41
N VAL A 30 -22.30 -27.55 9.13
CA VAL A 30 -21.06 -28.13 9.64
C VAL A 30 -20.47 -27.13 10.61
N SER A 31 -20.56 -27.49 11.89
CA SER A 31 -19.80 -26.87 12.97
C SER A 31 -18.30 -27.05 12.73
N GLY A 32 -17.53 -26.02 13.08
CA GLY A 32 -16.09 -26.16 13.33
C GLY A 32 -15.21 -25.78 12.15
N GLY A 33 -15.36 -24.55 11.64
CA GLY A 33 -14.21 -23.83 11.10
C GLY A 33 -13.79 -22.84 12.16
N ASP A 34 -12.53 -22.88 12.59
CA ASP A 34 -11.94 -21.89 13.49
C ASP A 34 -12.13 -20.50 12.88
N VAL A 35 -13.20 -19.82 13.31
CA VAL A 35 -13.36 -18.40 13.09
C VAL A 35 -12.23 -17.75 13.88
N PRO A 36 -11.33 -16.98 13.26
CA PRO A 36 -10.33 -16.25 14.00
C PRO A 36 -11.04 -15.48 15.11
N PHE A 37 -10.64 -15.78 16.34
CA PHE A 37 -11.12 -15.18 17.57
C PHE A 37 -11.41 -13.69 17.33
N ASP A 38 -12.62 -13.22 17.62
CA ASP A 38 -12.97 -11.80 17.49
C ASP A 38 -12.08 -11.02 18.46
N GLU A 39 -10.95 -10.56 17.94
CA GLU A 39 -9.92 -9.86 18.69
C GLU A 39 -10.55 -8.52 19.09
N GLY A 40 -10.97 -8.38 20.35
CA GLY A 40 -11.70 -7.20 20.80
C GLY A 40 -10.95 -5.91 20.49
N ASP A 41 -11.68 -4.82 20.24
CA ASP A 41 -11.16 -3.50 19.85
C ASP A 41 -9.93 -3.06 20.68
N ASP A 42 -9.98 -3.31 22.00
CA ASP A 42 -8.90 -2.99 22.94
C ASP A 42 -7.62 -3.79 22.69
N LEU A 43 -7.74 -5.06 22.29
CA LEU A 43 -6.61 -5.91 21.98
C LEU A 43 -5.94 -5.45 20.69
N ILE A 44 -6.70 -5.18 19.63
CA ILE A 44 -6.18 -4.61 18.37
C ILE A 44 -5.47 -3.28 18.64
N ARG A 45 -6.10 -2.39 19.42
CA ARG A 45 -5.51 -1.11 19.81
C ARG A 45 -4.19 -1.31 20.57
N SER A 46 -4.18 -2.17 21.58
CA SER A 46 -2.99 -2.42 22.41
C SER A 46 -1.83 -3.02 21.61
N ARG A 47 -2.14 -3.89 20.65
CA ARG A 47 -1.17 -4.53 19.75
C ARG A 47 -0.56 -3.50 18.80
N PHE A 48 -1.39 -2.67 18.17
CA PHE A 48 -0.93 -1.56 17.34
C PHE A 48 0.02 -0.61 18.09
N VAL A 49 -0.38 -0.19 19.30
CA VAL A 49 0.43 0.69 20.16
C VAL A 49 1.76 0.02 20.52
N ARG A 50 1.74 -1.27 20.90
CA ARG A 50 2.95 -2.04 21.22
C ARG A 50 3.91 -2.14 20.03
N SER A 51 3.39 -2.48 18.85
CA SER A 51 4.20 -2.56 17.63
C SER A 51 4.85 -1.21 17.30
N LEU A 52 4.11 -0.10 17.38
CA LEU A 52 4.70 1.22 17.14
C LEU A 52 5.74 1.62 18.18
N MET A 53 5.51 1.33 19.45
CA MET A 53 6.49 1.61 20.51
C MET A 53 7.79 0.83 20.30
N SER A 54 7.72 -0.41 19.79
CA SER A 54 8.92 -1.18 19.44
C SER A 54 9.72 -0.56 18.28
N CYS A 55 9.06 0.25 17.43
CA CYS A 55 9.68 1.04 16.39
C CYS A 55 10.10 2.46 16.85
N GLY A 56 10.00 2.78 18.14
CA GLY A 56 10.37 4.08 18.69
C GLY A 56 9.33 5.20 18.48
N LEU A 57 8.11 4.85 18.05
CA LEU A 57 7.01 5.79 17.86
C LEU A 57 5.98 5.64 18.98
N LYS A 58 5.61 6.76 19.62
CA LYS A 58 4.57 6.78 20.65
C LYS A 58 3.29 7.39 20.08
N PRO A 59 2.27 6.62 19.68
CA PRO A 59 1.04 7.23 19.20
C PRO A 59 0.26 7.85 20.38
N ASP A 60 -0.25 9.06 20.18
CA ASP A 60 -1.16 9.73 21.11
C ASP A 60 -2.60 9.63 20.60
N ASP A 61 -3.60 9.74 21.48
CA ASP A 61 -5.03 9.76 21.14
C ASP A 61 -5.47 8.66 20.15
N VAL A 62 -5.12 7.41 20.46
CA VAL A 62 -5.46 6.25 19.61
C VAL A 62 -6.92 5.87 19.78
N ALA A 63 -7.72 6.12 18.76
CA ALA A 63 -9.09 5.67 18.62
C ALA A 63 -9.17 4.53 17.60
N ILE A 64 -9.99 3.52 17.89
CA ILE A 64 -10.33 2.45 16.95
C ILE A 64 -11.84 2.29 16.92
N CYS A 65 -12.39 2.05 15.73
CA CYS A 65 -13.80 1.84 15.51
C CYS A 65 -13.99 0.68 14.53
N ARG A 66 -14.90 -0.25 14.85
CA ARG A 66 -15.30 -1.33 13.96
C ARG A 66 -16.17 -0.81 12.82
N ASN A 67 -15.91 -1.28 11.61
CA ASN A 67 -16.78 -1.10 10.47
C ASN A 67 -18.00 -2.02 10.61
N ASN A 68 -19.14 -1.44 11.00
CA ASN A 68 -20.38 -2.18 11.22
C ASN A 68 -21.00 -2.75 9.93
N CYS A 69 -20.46 -2.43 8.74
CA CYS A 69 -20.95 -2.95 7.46
C CYS A 69 -22.48 -2.88 7.31
N SER A 70 -23.09 -1.77 7.76
CA SER A 70 -24.55 -1.67 7.95
C SER A 70 -25.35 -1.54 6.66
N SER A 71 -24.74 -1.13 5.55
CA SER A 71 -25.42 -1.03 4.26
C SER A 71 -25.57 -2.41 3.60
N VAL A 72 -26.57 -2.55 2.73
CA VAL A 72 -26.78 -3.78 1.94
C VAL A 72 -25.52 -4.13 1.13
N MET A 73 -24.90 -3.13 0.50
CA MET A 73 -23.67 -3.30 -0.28
C MET A 73 -22.49 -3.70 0.59
N ALA A 74 -22.36 -3.17 1.81
CA ALA A 74 -21.31 -3.57 2.73
C ALA A 74 -21.48 -5.02 3.19
N ARG A 75 -22.71 -5.45 3.51
CA ARG A 75 -23.00 -6.87 3.80
C ARG A 75 -22.69 -7.79 2.61
N ALA A 76 -23.04 -7.37 1.39
CA ALA A 76 -22.72 -8.12 0.18
C ALA A 76 -21.20 -8.27 -0.01
N ARG A 77 -20.40 -7.24 0.29
CA ARG A 77 -18.92 -7.32 0.27
C ARG A 77 -18.40 -8.30 1.32
N VAL A 78 -18.95 -8.30 2.53
CA VAL A 78 -18.57 -9.28 3.58
C VAL A 78 -18.87 -10.71 3.12
N GLN A 79 -20.05 -10.96 2.58
CA GLN A 79 -20.44 -12.28 2.07
C GLN A 79 -19.56 -12.71 0.88
N SER A 80 -19.30 -11.79 -0.06
CA SER A 80 -18.38 -12.01 -1.17
C SER A 80 -16.99 -12.41 -0.68
N PHE A 81 -16.41 -11.65 0.26
CA PHE A 81 -15.12 -11.98 0.86
C PHE A 81 -15.11 -13.39 1.48
N GLN A 82 -16.17 -13.79 2.19
CA GLN A 82 -16.28 -15.14 2.77
C GLN A 82 -16.33 -16.24 1.69
N ILE A 83 -17.01 -15.99 0.56
CA ILE A 83 -17.03 -16.92 -0.59
C ILE A 83 -15.62 -17.06 -1.17
N PHE A 84 -14.93 -15.95 -1.40
CA PHE A 84 -13.56 -15.97 -1.92
C PHE A 84 -12.57 -16.62 -0.95
N ALA A 85 -12.74 -16.43 0.37
CA ALA A 85 -11.92 -17.09 1.37
C ALA A 85 -12.10 -18.62 1.32
N ARG A 86 -13.34 -19.11 1.20
CA ARG A 86 -13.60 -20.55 1.03
C ARG A 86 -13.00 -21.07 -0.28
N ALA A 87 -13.20 -20.36 -1.39
CA ALA A 87 -12.63 -20.75 -2.68
C ALA A 87 -11.10 -20.81 -2.65
N ALA A 88 -10.44 -19.79 -2.08
CA ALA A 88 -8.99 -19.77 -1.90
C ALA A 88 -8.51 -20.94 -1.02
N SER A 89 -9.24 -21.26 0.05
CA SER A 89 -8.95 -22.43 0.89
C SER A 89 -8.97 -23.73 0.07
N THR A 90 -10.03 -23.94 -0.72
CA THR A 90 -10.16 -25.13 -1.58
C THR A 90 -9.04 -25.22 -2.62
N LEU A 91 -8.64 -24.10 -3.21
CA LEU A 91 -7.56 -24.03 -4.20
C LEU A 91 -6.15 -24.21 -3.60
N ARG A 92 -5.99 -24.02 -2.29
CA ARG A 92 -4.70 -23.97 -1.58
C ARG A 92 -4.67 -24.97 -0.42
N ASN A 93 -5.06 -26.20 -0.69
CA ASN A 93 -4.90 -27.34 0.21
C ASN A 93 -5.56 -27.15 1.60
N GLY A 94 -6.69 -26.43 1.65
CA GLY A 94 -7.47 -26.19 2.86
C GLY A 94 -7.03 -24.99 3.68
N ASN A 95 -6.14 -24.13 3.18
CA ASN A 95 -5.72 -22.91 3.87
C ASN A 95 -5.76 -21.67 2.96
N ALA A 96 -6.71 -20.78 3.22
CA ALA A 96 -6.82 -19.50 2.52
C ALA A 96 -5.76 -18.46 2.94
N ASN A 97 -5.00 -18.73 4.01
CA ASN A 97 -3.99 -17.83 4.56
C ASN A 97 -4.56 -16.43 4.82
N VAL A 98 -5.68 -16.37 5.56
CA VAL A 98 -6.34 -15.10 5.91
C VAL A 98 -5.59 -14.44 7.05
N LYS A 99 -5.16 -13.18 6.85
CA LYS A 99 -4.45 -12.39 7.87
C LYS A 99 -5.06 -11.00 8.01
N TYR A 100 -4.74 -10.35 9.11
CA TYR A 100 -4.96 -8.92 9.25
C TYR A 100 -3.78 -8.13 8.68
N ALA A 101 -4.10 -7.03 7.99
CA ALA A 101 -3.11 -6.11 7.46
C ALA A 101 -3.61 -4.66 7.48
N TRP A 102 -2.69 -3.73 7.73
CA TRP A 102 -2.92 -2.30 7.77
C TRP A 102 -2.84 -1.69 6.37
N TYR A 103 -3.69 -0.72 6.12
CA TYR A 103 -3.62 0.17 4.97
C TYR A 103 -3.58 1.61 5.46
N GLY A 104 -2.58 2.37 5.01
CA GLY A 104 -2.44 3.79 5.33
C GLY A 104 -3.28 4.66 4.39
N ALA A 105 -4.21 5.43 4.94
CA ALA A 105 -5.05 6.33 4.15
C ALA A 105 -4.49 7.76 4.09
N SER A 106 -4.82 8.46 3.02
CA SER A 106 -4.56 9.88 2.79
C SER A 106 -5.45 10.80 3.63
N GLY A 107 -6.55 10.30 4.19
CA GLY A 107 -7.42 11.05 5.08
C GLY A 107 -8.78 10.38 5.29
N LYS A 108 -9.64 11.03 6.09
CA LYS A 108 -10.99 10.53 6.41
C LYS A 108 -11.90 10.36 5.19
N GLU A 109 -11.73 11.20 4.17
CA GLU A 109 -12.54 11.15 2.94
C GLU A 109 -12.30 9.85 2.16
N GLU A 110 -11.04 9.43 2.03
CA GLU A 110 -10.69 8.14 1.42
C GLU A 110 -11.20 6.96 2.25
N ILE A 111 -11.10 7.02 3.59
CA ILE A 111 -11.66 5.99 4.47
C ILE A 111 -13.17 5.83 4.24
N ALA A 112 -13.89 6.95 4.18
CA ALA A 112 -15.34 6.95 3.96
C ALA A 112 -15.69 6.37 2.59
N ASP A 113 -14.96 6.77 1.55
CA ASP A 113 -15.11 6.22 0.20
C ASP A 113 -14.89 4.70 0.16
N ILE A 114 -13.80 4.22 0.77
CA ILE A 114 -13.48 2.78 0.83
C ILE A 114 -14.56 2.01 1.61
N ILE A 115 -15.05 2.53 2.73
CA ILE A 115 -16.09 1.87 3.51
C ILE A 115 -17.40 1.80 2.72
N GLN A 116 -17.75 2.85 1.99
CA GLN A 116 -19.00 2.94 1.24
C GLN A 116 -18.96 2.11 -0.05
N HIS A 117 -17.87 2.23 -0.81
CA HIS A 117 -17.77 1.75 -2.18
C HIS A 117 -16.79 0.60 -2.39
N GLY A 118 -15.93 0.30 -1.40
CA GLY A 118 -14.79 -0.61 -1.56
C GLY A 118 -13.56 0.13 -2.08
N PHE A 119 -12.46 -0.59 -2.26
CA PHE A 119 -11.24 0.01 -2.79
C PHE A 119 -11.41 0.35 -4.29
N GLY A 120 -11.09 1.59 -4.66
CA GLY A 120 -11.20 2.06 -6.04
C GLY A 120 -10.19 1.43 -7.00
N HIS A 121 -10.38 1.69 -8.30
CA HIS A 121 -9.51 1.17 -9.39
C HIS A 121 -8.12 1.84 -9.48
N ALA A 122 -7.75 2.72 -8.53
CA ALA A 122 -6.54 3.53 -8.59
C ALA A 122 -5.23 2.75 -8.30
N HIS A 123 -5.32 1.47 -7.95
CA HIS A 123 -4.20 0.63 -7.55
C HIS A 123 -3.59 -0.14 -8.73
N SER A 124 -3.05 0.58 -9.73
CA SER A 124 -2.51 -0.02 -10.96
C SER A 124 -1.38 -1.04 -10.74
N HIS A 125 -0.66 -0.94 -9.62
CA HIS A 125 0.42 -1.85 -9.21
C HIS A 125 0.02 -2.75 -8.03
N GLY A 126 -1.28 -2.81 -7.71
CA GLY A 126 -1.80 -3.52 -6.55
C GLY A 126 -1.93 -2.64 -5.31
N LEU A 127 -2.60 -3.20 -4.30
CA LEU A 127 -2.78 -2.60 -2.98
C LEU A 127 -1.66 -3.09 -2.06
N HIS A 128 -0.91 -2.14 -1.50
CA HIS A 128 0.15 -2.44 -0.54
C HIS A 128 -0.41 -2.32 0.88
N LEU A 129 -0.23 -3.37 1.68
CA LEU A 129 -0.65 -3.41 3.08
C LEU A 129 0.52 -3.84 3.97
N SER A 130 0.55 -3.36 5.21
CA SER A 130 1.54 -3.83 6.19
C SER A 130 0.95 -4.92 7.08
N PRO A 131 1.70 -5.95 7.48
CA PRO A 131 1.21 -6.95 8.44
C PRO A 131 0.74 -6.33 9.75
N GLN A 132 -0.23 -6.97 10.42
CA GLN A 132 -0.81 -6.47 11.69
C GLN A 132 0.26 -6.10 12.73
N ASP A 133 1.30 -6.92 12.85
CA ASP A 133 2.40 -6.75 13.82
C ASP A 133 3.50 -5.78 13.39
N SER A 134 3.53 -5.41 12.11
CA SER A 134 4.54 -4.53 11.53
C SER A 134 3.90 -3.36 10.78
N PRO A 135 3.14 -2.47 11.46
CA PRO A 135 2.33 -1.42 10.83
C PRO A 135 3.13 -0.27 10.20
N LEU A 136 4.45 -0.27 10.32
CA LEU A 136 5.29 0.91 10.07
C LEU A 136 5.17 1.46 8.64
N GLU A 137 5.13 0.60 7.62
CA GLU A 137 5.04 1.08 6.23
C GLU A 137 3.68 1.77 5.95
N SER A 138 2.58 1.20 6.47
CA SER A 138 1.25 1.81 6.39
C SER A 138 1.13 3.09 7.21
N VAL A 139 1.82 3.16 8.34
CA VAL A 139 1.92 4.40 9.12
C VAL A 139 2.69 5.46 8.33
N ASN A 140 3.78 5.10 7.66
CA ASN A 140 4.57 6.01 6.84
C ASN A 140 3.83 6.49 5.58
N SER A 141 2.98 5.64 4.98
CA SER A 141 2.19 6.00 3.80
C SER A 141 0.95 6.84 4.12
N SER A 142 0.44 6.75 5.36
CA SER A 142 -0.68 7.59 5.79
C SER A 142 -0.33 9.09 5.79
N VAL A 143 -1.34 9.94 5.67
CA VAL A 143 -1.18 11.40 5.69
C VAL A 143 -1.86 11.98 6.93
N VAL A 144 -1.26 13.05 7.49
CA VAL A 144 -1.84 13.78 8.61
C VAL A 144 -2.97 14.67 8.09
N ASP A 145 -4.17 14.52 8.65
CA ASP A 145 -5.35 15.31 8.30
C ASP A 145 -5.30 16.73 8.90
N LYS A 146 -6.35 17.51 8.64
CA LYS A 146 -6.48 18.89 9.15
C LYS A 146 -6.62 18.96 10.68
N GLU A 147 -7.00 17.87 11.34
CA GLU A 147 -7.09 17.73 12.80
C GLU A 147 -5.78 17.21 13.44
N GLY A 148 -4.74 16.97 12.64
CA GLY A 148 -3.46 16.45 13.10
C GLY A 148 -3.47 14.95 13.36
N LEU A 149 -4.42 14.20 12.81
CA LEU A 149 -4.57 12.76 12.95
C LEU A 149 -4.11 12.02 11.70
N ARG A 150 -3.59 10.81 11.89
CA ARG A 150 -3.38 9.82 10.82
C ARG A 150 -4.49 8.77 10.90
N HIS A 151 -4.90 8.27 9.74
CA HIS A 151 -5.94 7.25 9.63
C HIS A 151 -5.42 6.01 8.93
N LEU A 152 -5.75 4.84 9.49
CA LEU A 152 -5.46 3.53 8.93
C LEU A 152 -6.73 2.69 8.86
N LEU A 153 -6.76 1.77 7.90
CA LEU A 153 -7.71 0.66 7.88
C LEU A 153 -7.01 -0.61 8.32
N LEU A 154 -7.60 -1.34 9.27
CA LEU A 154 -7.28 -2.74 9.46
C LEU A 154 -8.20 -3.56 8.55
N CYS A 155 -7.60 -4.34 7.67
CA CYS A 155 -8.32 -5.19 6.73
C CYS A 155 -8.08 -6.66 7.05
N ARG A 156 -9.10 -7.51 6.87
CA ARG A 156 -8.87 -8.95 6.62
C ARG A 156 -8.45 -9.13 5.18
N VAL A 157 -7.41 -9.91 4.97
CA VAL A 157 -6.78 -10.12 3.68
C VAL A 157 -6.59 -11.60 3.42
N ILE A 158 -7.08 -12.09 2.27
CA ILE A 158 -6.81 -13.45 1.79
C ILE A 158 -5.47 -13.42 1.05
N LEU A 159 -4.41 -13.95 1.67
CA LEU A 159 -3.09 -13.97 1.03
C LEU A 159 -2.91 -15.18 0.11
N GLY A 160 -3.60 -16.29 0.39
CA GLY A 160 -3.39 -17.55 -0.33
C GLY A 160 -1.92 -17.97 -0.37
N ASN A 161 -1.48 -18.47 -1.52
CA ASN A 161 -0.08 -18.70 -1.79
C ASN A 161 0.62 -17.38 -2.15
N THR A 162 1.68 -17.07 -1.41
CA THR A 162 2.43 -15.82 -1.56
C THR A 162 3.68 -16.01 -2.40
N GLU A 163 3.93 -15.12 -3.36
CA GLU A 163 5.23 -15.02 -4.04
C GLU A 163 6.10 -13.91 -3.46
N MET A 164 7.41 -14.04 -3.66
CA MET A 164 8.36 -13.00 -3.28
C MET A 164 8.33 -11.86 -4.30
N VAL A 165 7.96 -10.66 -3.85
CA VAL A 165 7.91 -9.45 -4.66
C VAL A 165 8.85 -8.41 -4.02
N PRO A 166 10.07 -8.22 -4.56
CA PRO A 166 10.99 -7.24 -4.00
C PRO A 166 10.40 -5.83 -4.02
N ARG A 167 10.67 -5.07 -2.96
CA ARG A 167 10.25 -3.66 -2.88
C ARG A 167 10.74 -2.87 -4.08
N GLY A 168 9.85 -2.10 -4.70
CA GLY A 168 10.14 -1.34 -5.92
C GLY A 168 10.09 -2.17 -7.21
N SER A 169 9.57 -3.40 -7.15
CA SER A 169 9.21 -4.17 -8.35
C SER A 169 8.12 -3.44 -9.16
N ASN A 170 8.17 -3.60 -10.49
CA ASN A 170 7.14 -3.11 -11.40
C ASN A 170 6.08 -4.19 -11.71
N GLN A 171 6.05 -5.27 -10.92
CA GLN A 171 5.09 -6.35 -11.09
C GLN A 171 3.69 -5.90 -10.71
N CYS A 172 2.72 -6.09 -11.61
CA CYS A 172 1.32 -5.67 -11.42
C CYS A 172 0.33 -6.85 -11.34
N ARG A 173 0.82 -8.08 -11.42
CA ARG A 173 0.04 -9.33 -11.39
C ARG A 173 0.90 -10.49 -10.90
N SER A 174 0.26 -11.60 -10.55
CA SER A 174 0.99 -12.82 -10.18
C SER A 174 1.96 -13.27 -11.27
N SER A 175 3.11 -13.84 -10.88
CA SER A 175 4.05 -14.44 -11.84
C SER A 175 3.53 -15.74 -12.47
N SER A 176 2.65 -16.45 -11.75
CA SER A 176 1.98 -17.67 -12.21
C SER A 176 0.59 -17.81 -11.54
N GLU A 177 -0.22 -18.79 -11.97
CA GLU A 177 -1.53 -19.08 -11.38
C GLU A 177 -1.44 -19.74 -9.99
N GLU A 178 -0.24 -20.17 -9.58
CA GLU A 178 0.00 -20.78 -8.28
C GLU A 178 0.00 -19.76 -7.13
N TYR A 179 0.18 -18.46 -7.46
CA TYR A 179 0.28 -17.37 -6.50
C TYR A 179 -0.95 -16.46 -6.52
N ASP A 180 -1.38 -16.07 -5.32
CA ASP A 180 -2.55 -15.22 -5.10
C ASP A 180 -2.18 -13.79 -4.70
N SER A 181 -1.05 -13.63 -3.99
CA SER A 181 -0.55 -12.32 -3.53
C SER A 181 0.99 -12.28 -3.46
N GLY A 182 1.55 -11.09 -3.25
CA GLY A 182 2.99 -10.86 -3.08
C GLY A 182 3.38 -10.51 -1.65
N VAL A 183 4.62 -10.84 -1.27
CA VAL A 183 5.26 -10.44 -0.01
C VAL A 183 6.70 -9.99 -0.26
N ASP A 184 7.18 -9.01 0.51
CA ASP A 184 8.56 -8.53 0.37
C ASP A 184 9.62 -9.47 0.97
N ASP A 185 9.25 -10.21 2.02
CA ASP A 185 10.05 -11.26 2.66
C ASP A 185 9.14 -12.42 3.10
N LEU A 186 9.58 -13.66 2.89
CA LEU A 186 8.80 -14.87 3.21
C LEU A 186 8.81 -15.23 4.71
N LEU A 187 9.84 -14.80 5.44
CA LEU A 187 10.04 -15.13 6.86
C LEU A 187 9.57 -14.00 7.76
N ASP A 188 9.91 -12.76 7.42
CA ASP A 188 9.54 -11.56 8.19
C ASP A 188 8.95 -10.48 7.26
N PRO A 189 7.75 -10.72 6.71
CA PRO A 189 7.12 -9.78 5.81
C PRO A 189 6.90 -8.44 6.49
N LYS A 190 7.09 -7.37 5.73
CA LYS A 190 6.79 -6.00 6.13
C LYS A 190 5.78 -5.34 5.20
N GLU A 191 5.58 -5.94 4.02
CA GLU A 191 4.62 -5.50 3.02
C GLU A 191 3.97 -6.70 2.33
N TYR A 192 2.66 -6.61 2.16
CA TYR A 192 1.83 -7.48 1.34
C TYR A 192 1.36 -6.71 0.11
N VAL A 193 1.32 -7.37 -1.04
CA VAL A 193 0.83 -6.81 -2.29
C VAL A 193 -0.36 -7.63 -2.77
N ILE A 194 -1.53 -6.99 -2.86
CA ILE A 194 -2.73 -7.58 -3.43
C ILE A 194 -2.93 -7.06 -4.84
N TRP A 195 -2.94 -7.96 -5.82
CA TRP A 195 -3.08 -7.60 -7.22
C TRP A 195 -4.41 -6.88 -7.50
N SER A 196 -4.38 -5.93 -8.43
CA SER A 196 -5.50 -5.01 -8.71
C SER A 196 -6.83 -5.73 -8.98
N ASN A 197 -6.78 -6.85 -9.72
CA ASN A 197 -7.94 -7.69 -10.03
C ASN A 197 -8.50 -8.49 -8.83
N ARG A 198 -7.78 -8.53 -7.71
CA ARG A 198 -8.15 -9.27 -6.49
C ARG A 198 -8.52 -8.38 -5.32
N ILE A 199 -8.22 -7.09 -5.36
CA ILE A 199 -8.45 -6.16 -4.23
C ILE A 199 -9.89 -6.26 -3.70
N ASN A 200 -10.89 -6.15 -4.56
CA ASN A 200 -12.30 -6.11 -4.16
C ASN A 200 -12.87 -7.45 -3.67
N THR A 201 -12.11 -8.54 -3.83
CA THR A 201 -12.52 -9.89 -3.44
C THR A 201 -11.67 -10.44 -2.28
N HIS A 202 -10.42 -9.98 -2.16
CA HIS A 202 -9.43 -10.49 -1.20
C HIS A 202 -9.14 -9.53 -0.05
N VAL A 203 -9.74 -8.33 -0.03
CA VAL A 203 -9.51 -7.33 1.03
C VAL A 203 -10.84 -6.85 1.59
N LEU A 204 -11.00 -6.96 2.90
CA LEU A 204 -12.19 -6.53 3.62
C LEU A 204 -11.80 -5.53 4.74
N PRO A 205 -12.14 -4.24 4.62
CA PRO A 205 -11.95 -3.26 5.69
C PRO A 205 -12.84 -3.59 6.89
N GLU A 206 -12.23 -3.81 8.06
CA GLU A 206 -12.96 -4.20 9.28
C GLU A 206 -12.83 -3.18 10.41
N TYR A 207 -11.71 -2.48 10.54
CA TYR A 207 -11.55 -1.45 11.56
C TYR A 207 -10.94 -0.18 10.96
N VAL A 208 -11.34 0.96 11.52
CA VAL A 208 -10.70 2.26 11.30
C VAL A 208 -9.91 2.60 12.55
N LEU A 209 -8.62 2.87 12.39
CA LEU A 209 -7.76 3.36 13.46
C LEU A 209 -7.35 4.79 13.17
N SER A 210 -7.51 5.67 14.16
CA SER A 210 -7.11 7.07 14.11
C SER A 210 -6.19 7.38 15.27
N PHE A 211 -5.10 8.08 15.03
CA PHE A 211 -4.17 8.45 16.10
C PHE A 211 -3.43 9.74 15.77
N ARG A 212 -2.96 10.43 16.79
CA ARG A 212 -2.04 11.54 16.63
C ARG A 212 -0.61 11.00 16.66
N PRO A 213 0.22 11.24 15.63
CA PRO A 213 1.63 10.93 15.71
C PRO A 213 2.26 11.86 16.77
N SER A 214 2.99 11.31 17.74
CA SER A 214 3.71 12.17 18.69
C SER A 214 4.72 13.03 17.93
N SER A 215 4.62 14.34 18.14
CA SER A 215 5.69 15.25 17.78
C SER A 215 6.75 15.12 18.87
N LEU A 216 7.84 14.40 18.62
CA LEU A 216 9.01 14.46 19.50
C LEU A 216 9.52 15.92 19.52
N LYS A 217 9.07 16.69 20.51
CA LYS A 217 9.76 17.92 20.92
C LYS A 217 11.06 17.49 21.57
N GLY A 218 12.12 17.42 20.76
CA GLY A 218 13.49 17.14 21.20
C GLY A 218 14.10 15.95 20.47
N HIS A 219 15.03 16.25 19.57
CA HIS A 219 16.09 15.38 19.05
C HIS A 219 15.88 13.84 19.11
N GLU A 220 15.34 13.27 18.04
CA GLU A 220 16.02 12.34 17.13
C GLU A 220 15.02 11.92 16.04
N LYS A 221 15.34 12.25 14.78
CA LYS A 221 14.48 12.01 13.63
C LYS A 221 14.63 10.56 13.17
N ILE A 222 13.59 9.75 13.38
CA ILE A 222 13.38 8.50 12.66
C ILE A 222 12.05 8.64 11.90
N GLY A 223 12.10 8.46 10.57
CA GLY A 223 10.90 8.21 9.75
C GLY A 223 10.28 9.37 8.96
N GLU A 224 11.06 10.34 8.46
CA GLU A 224 10.69 11.01 7.19
C GLU A 224 11.30 10.20 6.03
N PRO A 225 10.65 10.08 4.85
CA PRO A 225 11.22 9.40 3.69
C PRO A 225 12.54 10.08 3.32
N LEU A 226 13.65 9.45 3.75
CA LEU A 226 15.04 9.86 3.60
C LEU A 226 15.19 11.33 3.18
N ARG A 227 14.91 12.24 4.12
CA ARG A 227 15.67 13.49 4.14
C ARG A 227 17.09 13.09 4.55
N PRO A 228 18.11 13.26 3.69
CA PRO A 228 19.47 12.91 4.06
C PRO A 228 19.82 13.69 5.33
N SER A 229 20.31 12.99 6.35
CA SER A 229 20.68 13.49 7.68
C SER A 229 21.91 14.42 7.66
N SER A 230 22.18 15.09 6.54
CA SER A 230 23.20 16.13 6.40
C SER A 230 22.56 17.38 5.79
N PRO A 231 22.98 18.61 6.15
CA PRO A 231 22.47 19.84 5.57
C PRO A 231 22.48 19.75 4.03
N TRP A 232 21.29 19.61 3.47
CA TRP A 232 21.10 19.30 2.06
C TRP A 232 21.60 20.48 1.22
N MET A 233 22.39 20.20 0.17
CA MET A 233 22.77 21.22 -0.80
C MET A 233 21.57 21.44 -1.72
N PRO A 234 20.98 22.66 -1.82
CA PRO A 234 19.89 22.91 -2.75
C PRO A 234 20.25 22.47 -4.17
N PHE A 235 19.30 21.90 -4.92
CA PHE A 235 19.54 21.48 -6.32
C PHE A 235 20.16 22.60 -7.18
N PRO A 236 19.76 23.88 -7.05
CA PRO A 236 20.44 24.97 -7.75
C PRO A 236 21.94 25.09 -7.40
N ALA A 237 22.31 24.88 -6.14
CA ALA A 237 23.71 24.88 -5.71
C ALA A 237 24.45 23.63 -6.21
N LEU A 238 23.79 22.46 -6.25
CA LEU A 238 24.33 21.25 -6.89
C LEU A 238 24.63 21.51 -8.37
N ILE A 239 23.66 22.06 -9.11
CA ILE A 239 23.77 22.39 -10.53
C ILE A 239 24.94 23.36 -10.76
N SER A 240 25.09 24.37 -9.91
CA SER A 240 26.19 25.34 -9.99
C SER A 240 27.58 24.72 -9.76
N VAL A 241 27.68 23.66 -8.96
CA VAL A 241 28.97 22.97 -8.73
C VAL A 241 29.27 22.01 -9.86
N ILE A 242 28.29 21.19 -10.26
CA ILE A 242 28.49 20.21 -11.35
C ILE A 242 28.65 20.88 -12.71
N SER A 243 28.14 22.11 -12.91
CA SER A 243 28.36 22.87 -14.15
C SER A 243 29.82 23.24 -14.39
N LYS A 244 30.67 23.14 -13.36
CA LYS A 244 32.12 23.33 -13.46
C LYS A 244 32.87 22.05 -13.83
N ILE A 245 32.19 20.91 -13.84
CA ILE A 245 32.80 19.58 -13.96
C ILE A 245 32.23 18.82 -15.17
N LEU A 246 30.94 18.94 -15.44
CA LEU A 246 30.25 18.23 -16.52
C LEU A 246 30.19 19.06 -17.82
N PRO A 247 30.11 18.40 -18.99
CA PRO A 247 29.87 19.05 -20.28
C PRO A 247 28.57 19.88 -20.29
N PRO A 248 28.51 21.01 -21.03
CA PRO A 248 27.31 21.85 -21.11
C PRO A 248 26.00 21.12 -21.50
N PRO A 249 26.00 20.13 -22.42
CA PRO A 249 24.78 19.37 -22.74
C PRO A 249 24.22 18.61 -21.54
N ASP A 250 25.09 17.96 -20.75
CA ASP A 250 24.70 17.18 -19.57
C ASP A 250 24.14 18.07 -18.47
N VAL A 251 24.74 19.25 -18.28
CA VAL A 251 24.26 20.26 -17.34
C VAL A 251 22.88 20.78 -17.78
N ALA A 252 22.65 20.99 -19.08
CA ALA A 252 21.37 21.43 -19.61
C ALA A 252 20.26 20.39 -19.38
N PHE A 253 20.56 19.09 -19.56
CA PHE A 253 19.62 18.02 -19.22
C PHE A 253 19.29 17.99 -17.74
N ILE A 254 20.29 18.11 -16.86
CA ILE A 254 20.07 18.16 -15.41
C ILE A 254 19.22 19.38 -15.02
N ALA A 255 19.48 20.54 -15.60
CA ALA A 255 18.70 21.75 -15.36
C ALA A 255 17.25 21.61 -15.85
N LYS A 256 17.04 20.93 -16.98
CA LYS A 256 15.71 20.60 -17.50
C LYS A 256 14.94 19.70 -16.53
N PHE A 257 15.52 18.60 -16.05
CA PHE A 257 14.86 17.73 -15.07
C PHE A 257 14.51 18.48 -13.78
N HIS A 258 15.39 19.38 -13.32
CA HIS A 258 15.09 20.22 -12.16
C HIS A 258 13.91 21.17 -12.42
N LYS A 259 13.79 21.73 -13.63
CA LYS A 259 12.63 22.52 -14.04
C LYS A 259 11.36 21.66 -14.05
N ASP A 260 11.39 20.49 -14.68
CA ASP A 260 10.27 19.56 -14.76
C ASP A 260 9.78 19.15 -13.35
N TYR A 261 10.69 18.96 -12.40
CA TYR A 261 10.35 18.70 -11.00
C TYR A 261 9.67 19.90 -10.33
N ARG A 262 10.17 21.13 -10.54
CA ARG A 262 9.52 22.34 -10.00
C ARG A 262 8.12 22.56 -10.56
N GLU A 263 7.89 22.12 -11.80
CA GLU A 263 6.61 22.16 -12.49
C GLU A 263 5.72 20.92 -12.19
N LYS A 264 6.13 20.05 -11.26
CA LYS A 264 5.42 18.82 -10.85
C LYS A 264 5.16 17.82 -12.00
N ARG A 265 5.95 17.89 -13.08
CA ARG A 265 5.86 16.97 -14.22
C ARG A 265 6.56 15.64 -13.96
N ILE A 266 7.53 15.64 -13.04
CA ILE A 266 8.24 14.45 -12.56
C ILE A 266 8.33 14.46 -11.04
N SER A 267 8.39 13.27 -10.44
CA SER A 267 8.61 13.08 -9.01
C SER A 267 10.05 13.40 -8.59
N ARG A 268 10.25 13.58 -7.28
CA ARG A 268 11.58 13.76 -6.69
C ARG A 268 12.50 12.57 -7.00
N ASN A 269 11.97 11.35 -7.01
CA ASN A 269 12.74 10.13 -7.26
C ASN A 269 13.19 10.09 -8.72
N GLU A 270 12.33 10.45 -9.67
CA GLU A 270 12.69 10.57 -11.08
C GLU A 270 13.76 11.64 -11.32
N LEU A 271 13.67 12.79 -10.65
CA LEU A 271 14.75 13.79 -10.68
C LEU A 271 16.08 13.20 -10.18
N ILE A 272 16.07 12.51 -9.04
CA ILE A 272 17.28 11.91 -8.46
C ILE A 272 17.89 10.87 -9.40
N GLN A 273 17.08 9.96 -9.95
CA GLN A 273 17.57 8.91 -10.84
C GLN A 273 18.14 9.49 -12.15
N ASN A 274 17.47 10.49 -12.73
CA ASN A 274 17.98 11.16 -13.93
C ASN A 274 19.30 11.89 -13.68
N VAL A 275 19.45 12.55 -12.52
CA VAL A 275 20.71 13.20 -12.14
C VAL A 275 21.82 12.18 -11.88
N ARG A 276 21.53 11.06 -11.21
CA ARG A 276 22.50 9.98 -10.97
C ARG A 276 22.98 9.34 -12.27
N ARG A 277 22.08 9.15 -13.24
CA ARG A 277 22.41 8.60 -14.56
C ARG A 277 23.34 9.50 -15.37
N ILE A 278 23.21 10.81 -15.25
CA ILE A 278 24.02 11.78 -16.02
C ILE A 278 25.33 12.11 -15.29
N ALA A 279 25.25 12.49 -14.01
CA ALA A 279 26.42 12.94 -13.26
C ALA A 279 27.27 11.79 -12.71
N GLY A 280 26.66 10.62 -12.47
CA GLY A 280 27.30 9.48 -11.83
C GLY A 280 27.44 9.63 -10.32
N ASP A 281 27.28 8.53 -9.59
CA ASP A 281 27.27 8.53 -8.12
C ASP A 281 28.61 8.96 -7.51
N LYS A 282 29.73 8.57 -8.14
CA LYS A 282 31.08 8.94 -7.66
C LYS A 282 31.25 10.47 -7.61
N LEU A 283 30.81 11.17 -8.65
CA LEU A 283 30.90 12.63 -8.72
C LEU A 283 29.96 13.28 -7.71
N LEU A 284 28.71 12.82 -7.63
CA LEU A 284 27.73 13.35 -6.68
C LEU A 284 28.19 13.21 -5.23
N VAL A 285 28.75 12.05 -4.87
CA VAL A 285 29.32 11.81 -3.53
C VAL A 285 30.49 12.76 -3.26
N SER A 286 31.38 12.96 -4.22
CA SER A 286 32.52 13.88 -4.08
C SER A 286 32.08 15.33 -3.86
N VAL A 287 31.13 15.81 -4.67
CA VAL A 287 30.56 17.15 -4.59
C VAL A 287 29.85 17.37 -3.24
N ILE A 288 29.03 16.42 -2.79
CA ILE A 288 28.33 16.50 -1.51
C ILE A 288 29.33 16.51 -0.34
N LYS A 289 30.37 15.67 -0.38
CA LYS A 289 31.44 15.66 0.64
C LYS A 289 32.17 16.99 0.72
N SER A 290 32.54 17.58 -0.42
CA SER A 290 33.23 18.88 -0.45
C SER A 290 32.35 20.04 0.02
N PHE A 291 31.04 20.01 -0.25
CA PHE A 291 30.09 20.99 0.27
C PHE A 291 29.96 20.92 1.81
N ARG A 292 30.02 19.72 2.39
CA ARG A 292 30.02 19.53 3.85
C ARG A 292 31.27 20.12 4.51
N ALA A 293 32.44 19.91 3.92
CA ALA A 293 33.71 20.45 4.43
C ALA A 293 33.74 21.98 4.47
N LYS A 294 33.00 22.66 3.58
CA LYS A 294 32.89 24.13 3.54
C LYS A 294 31.86 24.71 4.51
N LYS A 295 30.93 23.90 5.03
CA LYS A 295 29.86 24.34 5.96
C LYS A 295 30.19 24.16 7.44
N ILE A 296 31.25 23.41 7.78
CA ILE A 296 31.79 23.33 9.14
C ILE A 296 32.91 24.38 9.23
N PRO A 297 32.72 25.54 9.90
CA PRO A 297 33.83 26.43 10.15
C PRO A 297 34.84 25.74 11.08
N ALA A 298 36.12 26.02 10.85
CA ALA A 298 37.18 25.75 11.80
C ALA A 298 36.99 26.62 13.06
N SER A 299 36.08 26.21 13.96
CA SER A 299 35.92 26.82 15.27
C SER A 299 35.81 25.72 16.33
N PHE A 300 36.91 24.98 16.56
CA PHE A 300 37.21 24.27 17.80
C PHE A 300 38.66 23.76 17.76
N LYS A 301 39.64 24.67 17.63
CA LYS A 301 41.03 24.44 18.05
C LYS A 301 41.71 25.76 18.43
N GLN A 302 41.49 26.17 19.68
CA GLN A 302 42.26 27.10 20.55
C GLN A 302 41.27 27.43 21.67
N THR A 303 41.53 27.30 22.98
CA THR A 303 42.71 27.25 23.86
C THR A 303 42.09 26.77 25.20
N ARG A 304 42.67 25.93 26.05
CA ARG A 304 43.95 26.02 26.76
C ARG A 304 44.16 24.68 27.47
#